data_AF-A0A7Y5ULI5-F1
#
_entry.id   AF-A0A7Y5ULI5-F1
#
_cell.length_a   1.000
_cell.length_b   1.000
_cell.length_c   1.000
_cell.angle_alpha   90.00
_cell.angle_beta   90.00
_cell.angle_gamma   90.00
#
_symmetry.space_group_name_H-M   'P 1'
#
loop_
_entity.id
_entity.type
_entity.pdbx_description
1 polymer ?
#
loop_
_entity_poly.entity_id
_entity_poly.type
_entity_poly.pdbx_seq_one_letter_code
_entity_poly.pdbx_strand_id
1 'polypeptide(L)' 'MAEIVNLNKFRKARAKAEEAKRASENRAKHGRTKAQKSKEELEREKMRDALDEAKRDESERT' A
#
# COMPACT_ATOMS: atom_id res chain seq x y z
N MET A 1 16.18 -16.41 -42.98
CA MET A 1 15.48 -15.21 -42.48
C MET A 1 15.76 -15.14 -40.99
N ALA A 2 16.56 -14.17 -40.54
CA ALA A 2 16.97 -14.11 -39.14
C ALA A 2 15.90 -13.40 -38.31
N GLU A 3 15.45 -14.03 -37.23
CA GLU A 3 14.47 -13.44 -36.31
C GLU A 3 15.17 -12.46 -35.37
N ILE A 4 14.93 -11.16 -35.57
CA ILE A 4 15.53 -10.10 -34.76
C ILE A 4 14.77 -10.03 -33.43
N VAL A 5 15.26 -10.77 -32.43
CA VAL A 5 14.69 -10.76 -31.08
C VAL A 5 15.13 -9.51 -30.30
N ASN A 6 14.16 -8.72 -29.86
CA ASN A 6 14.43 -7.53 -29.06
C ASN A 6 14.66 -7.92 -27.59
N LEU A 7 15.92 -7.98 -27.19
CA LEU A 7 16.34 -8.32 -25.82
C LEU A 7 15.83 -7.34 -24.76
N ASN A 8 15.57 -6.07 -25.11
CA ASN A 8 15.03 -5.09 -24.17
C ASN A 8 13.57 -5.42 -23.80
N LYS A 9 12.75 -5.85 -24.78
CA LYS A 9 11.39 -6.29 -24.51
C LYS A 9 11.39 -7.52 -23.60
N PHE A 10 12.28 -8.48 -23.84
CA PHE A 10 12.43 -9.67 -23.01
C PHE A 10 12.84 -9.34 -21.58
N ARG A 11 13.85 -8.48 -21.39
CA ARG A 11 14.26 -8.00 -20.06
C ARG A 11 13.13 -7.30 -19.32
N LYS A 12 12.38 -6.43 -20.00
CA LYS A 12 11.21 -5.76 -19.43
C LYS A 12 10.11 -6.74 -19.02
N ALA A 13 9.84 -7.75 -19.84
CA ALA A 13 8.86 -8.78 -19.52
C ALA A 13 9.28 -9.57 -18.27
N ARG A 14 10.56 -9.97 -18.18
CA ARG A 14 11.10 -10.65 -16.99
C ARG A 14 11.00 -9.77 -15.74
N ALA A 15 11.36 -8.49 -15.83
CA ALA A 15 11.25 -7.56 -14.71
C ALA A 15 9.81 -7.43 -14.19
N LYS A 16 8.83 -7.29 -15.10
CA LYS A 16 7.40 -7.25 -14.74
C LYS A 16 6.93 -8.54 -14.07
N ALA A 17 7.38 -9.70 -14.55
CA ALA A 17 7.02 -10.98 -13.95
C ALA A 17 7.58 -11.14 -12.52
N GLU A 18 8.82 -10.72 -12.29
CA GLU A 18 9.45 -10.74 -10.96
C GLU A 18 8.77 -9.77 -10.00
N GLU A 19 8.37 -8.58 -10.47
CA GLU A 19 7.59 -7.63 -9.67
C GLU A 19 6.23 -8.19 -9.26
N ALA A 20 5.52 -8.86 -10.18
CA ALA A 20 4.26 -9.51 -9.89
C ALA A 20 4.39 -10.64 -8.85
N LYS A 21 5.46 -11.45 -8.94
CA LYS A 21 5.77 -12.47 -7.92
C LYS A 21 6.02 -11.84 -6.56
N ARG A 22 6.87 -10.82 -6.48
CA ARG A 22 7.12 -10.09 -5.23
C ARG A 22 5.84 -9.49 -4.65
N ALA A 23 4.97 -8.94 -5.49
CA ALA A 23 3.67 -8.43 -5.04
C ALA A 23 2.79 -9.55 -4.46
N SER A 24 2.77 -10.74 -5.07
CA SER A 24 2.05 -11.90 -4.54
C SER A 24 2.64 -12.41 -3.21
N GLU A 25 3.97 -12.47 -3.11
CA GLU A 25 4.65 -12.84 -1.87
C GLU A 25 4.37 -11.83 -0.76
N ASN A 26 4.39 -10.54 -1.06
CA ASN A 26 4.09 -9.50 -0.08
C ASN A 26 2.65 -9.59 0.42
N ARG A 27 1.69 -9.95 -0.45
CA ARG A 27 0.30 -10.24 -0.04
C ARG A 27 0.23 -11.43 0.92
N ALA A 28 0.96 -12.51 0.63
CA ALA A 28 1.00 -13.69 1.48
C ALA A 28 1.72 -13.43 2.82
N LYS A 29 2.90 -12.79 2.79
CA LYS A 29 3.76 -12.52 3.94
C LYS A 29 3.16 -11.51 4.91
N HIS A 30 2.55 -10.45 4.39
CA HIS A 30 2.07 -9.35 5.23
C HIS A 30 0.55 -9.34 5.42
N GLY A 31 -0.20 -10.17 4.69
CA GLY A 31 -1.66 -10.31 4.78
C GLY A 31 -2.46 -9.07 4.36
N ARG A 32 -1.79 -7.92 4.19
CA ARG A 32 -2.38 -6.62 3.85
C ARG A 32 -1.66 -6.01 2.66
N THR A 33 -2.43 -5.61 1.66
CA THR A 33 -1.96 -4.83 0.51
C THR A 33 -1.63 -3.40 0.92
N LYS A 34 -0.86 -2.68 0.10
CA LYS A 34 -0.60 -1.25 0.32
C LYS A 34 -1.90 -0.44 0.41
N ALA A 35 -2.87 -0.74 -0.45
CA ALA A 35 -4.18 -0.09 -0.44
C ALA A 35 -4.94 -0.31 0.89
N GLN A 36 -4.92 -1.54 1.42
CA GLN A 36 -5.53 -1.85 2.71
C GLN A 36 -4.83 -1.09 3.86
N LYS A 37 -3.49 -1.06 3.87
CA LYS A 37 -2.74 -0.27 4.86
C LYS A 37 -3.12 1.21 4.82
N SER A 38 -3.19 1.80 3.63
CA SER A 38 -3.58 3.21 3.48
C SER A 38 -5.01 3.48 3.94
N LYS A 39 -5.96 2.57 3.66
CA LYS A 39 -7.34 2.68 4.14
C LYS A 39 -7.40 2.62 5.67
N GLU A 40 -6.70 1.68 6.29
CA GLU A 40 -6.63 1.56 7.75
C GLU A 40 -5.94 2.76 8.41
N GLU A 41 -4.96 3.36 7.76
CA GLU A 41 -4.31 4.58 8.23
C GLU A 41 -5.27 5.76 8.21
N LEU A 42 -5.98 5.98 7.10
CA LEU A 42 -7.00 7.02 7.00
C LEU A 42 -8.16 6.81 7.99
N GLU A 43 -8.59 5.56 8.20
CA GLU A 43 -9.62 5.25 9.19
C GLU A 43 -9.13 5.54 10.61
N ARG A 44 -7.87 5.23 10.93
CA ARG A 44 -7.27 5.57 12.23
C ARG A 44 -7.12 7.07 12.43
N GLU A 45 -6.76 7.81 11.39
CA GLU A 45 -6.66 9.27 11.43
C GLU A 45 -8.03 9.89 11.71
N LYS A 46 -9.07 9.49 10.97
CA LYS A 46 -10.46 9.94 11.23
C LYS A 46 -10.93 9.61 12.64
N MET A 47 -10.59 8.43 13.16
CA MET A 47 -10.94 8.06 14.52
C MET A 47 -10.19 8.90 15.56
N ARG A 48 -8.94 9.29 15.30
CA ARG A 48 -8.19 10.22 16.16
C ARG A 48 -8.81 11.60 16.13
N ASP A 49 -9.09 12.13 14.96
CA ASP A 49 -9.70 13.45 14.79
C ASP A 49 -11.06 13.51 15.50
N ALA A 50 -11.89 12.47 15.34
CA ALA A 50 -13.18 12.37 16.02
C ALA A 50 -13.03 12.29 17.55
N LEU A 51 -12.01 11.61 18.06
CA LEU A 51 -11.72 11.55 19.49
C LEU A 51 -11.21 12.88 20.02
N ASP A 52 -10.39 13.59 19.25
CA ASP A 52 -9.87 14.91 19.62
C ASP A 52 -10.98 15.98 19.57
N GLU A 53 -11.90 15.93 18.62
CA GLU A 53 -13.10 16.79 18.61
C GLU A 53 -14.05 16.45 19.78
N ALA A 54 -14.15 15.17 20.13
CA ALA A 54 -14.97 14.73 21.27
C ALA A 54 -14.32 15.01 22.64
N LYS A 55 -13.02 15.32 22.69
CA LYS A 55 -12.38 15.77 23.93
C LYS A 55 -12.89 17.17 24.25
N ARG A 56 -13.72 17.24 25.28
CA ARG A 56 -14.00 18.51 25.96
C ARG A 56 -12.79 18.83 26.82
N ASP A 57 -12.16 19.98 26.58
CA ASP A 57 -11.13 20.51 27.45
C ASP A 57 -11.69 20.65 28.88
N GLU A 58 -11.18 19.84 29.82
CA GLU A 58 -11.51 19.94 31.25
C GLU A 58 -11.09 21.29 31.85
N SER A 59 -10.35 22.12 31.10
CA SER A 59 -9.90 23.45 31.53
C SER A 59 -10.99 24.54 31.50
N GLU A 60 -12.18 24.29 30.93
CA GLU A 60 -13.31 25.24 31.00
C GLU A 60 -14.23 25.00 32.21
N ARG A 61 -13.87 24.07 33.11
CA ARG A 61 -14.73 23.64 34.23
C ARG A 61 -14.09 23.82 35.60
N THR A 62 -13.39 24.93 35.84
CA THR A 62 -13.08 25.44 37.20
C THR A 62 -12.89 26.94 37.21
#